data_AF-A0A9X3WK52-F1
#
_entry.id   AF-A0A9X3WK52-F1
#
_cell.length_a   1.000
_cell.length_b   1.000
_cell.length_c   1.000
_cell.angle_alpha   90.00
_cell.angle_beta   90.00
_cell.angle_gamma   90.00
#
_symmetry.space_group_name_H-M   'P 1'
#
loop_
_entity.id
_entity.type
_entity.pdbx_description
1 polymer ?
#
loop_
_entity_poly.entity_id
_entity_poly.type
_entity_poly.pdbx_seq_one_letter_code
_entity_poly.pdbx_strand_id
1 'polypeptide(L)'
;MLKPRYYSNIYWHFTGGPVSNNQTNIWHQSRSLRDVKVHSSLKTPKEALGNLENILSSKTLKATSTEYISEEVETKKFCCVCDIPLNDLIYHRMYYGDYAIGFRAKYIHAHFHPVLYIDPYYASLNNTHLHAQKDDRSNSNNSHLWELLGIKKENPLINFLKITSFSSEYDHSFYGEREWRCLDDYTFSEEEVEAIIVPKEEVESIQAHLRMKGFHNKSVLSWDLIENV
;
A
#
# COMPACT_ATOMS: atom_id res chain seq x y z
N MET A 1 -3.15 21.42 -24.74
CA MET A 1 -2.75 21.64 -23.34
C MET A 1 -2.28 20.31 -22.77
N LEU A 2 -1.01 20.21 -22.37
CA LEU A 2 -0.50 19.06 -21.63
C LEU A 2 -1.17 19.06 -20.25
N LYS A 3 -2.00 18.05 -19.98
CA LYS A 3 -2.60 17.84 -18.67
C LYS A 3 -1.47 17.67 -17.63
N PRO A 4 -1.64 18.18 -16.41
CA PRO A 4 -0.73 17.86 -15.32
C PRO A 4 -0.67 16.33 -15.15
N ARG A 5 0.54 15.76 -15.21
CA ARG A 5 0.80 14.32 -15.09
C ARG A 5 0.79 13.91 -13.62
N TYR A 6 -0.35 14.05 -12.96
CA TYR A 6 -0.55 13.59 -11.57
C TYR A 6 -1.17 12.20 -11.50
N TYR A 7 -1.13 11.41 -12.58
CA TYR A 7 -1.81 10.12 -12.64
C TYR A 7 -0.93 9.12 -13.40
N SER A 8 -0.62 7.98 -12.79
CA SER A 8 0.10 6.90 -13.45
C SER A 8 -0.89 6.00 -14.19
N ASN A 9 -0.56 5.60 -15.42
CA ASN A 9 -1.30 4.55 -16.10
C ASN A 9 -0.97 3.15 -15.55
N ILE A 10 -0.01 3.06 -14.62
CA ILE A 10 0.48 1.83 -14.01
C ILE A 10 0.37 1.93 -12.49
N TYR A 11 -0.21 0.90 -11.90
CA TYR A 11 -0.37 0.76 -10.46
C TYR A 11 0.56 -0.33 -9.95
N TRP A 12 1.34 -0.01 -8.92
CA TRP A 12 2.45 -0.84 -8.50
C TRP A 12 2.14 -1.61 -7.23
N HIS A 13 2.49 -2.90 -7.22
CA HIS A 13 2.57 -3.70 -6.02
C HIS A 13 4.03 -4.13 -5.81
N PHE A 14 4.60 -3.78 -4.65
CA PHE A 14 5.93 -4.21 -4.28
C PHE A 14 5.89 -5.54 -3.52
N THR A 15 6.81 -6.45 -3.84
CA THR A 15 6.82 -7.81 -3.28
C THR A 15 7.82 -8.00 -2.13
N GLY A 16 8.68 -6.99 -1.91
CA GLY A 16 9.69 -6.95 -0.84
C GLY A 16 9.25 -6.28 0.45
N GLY A 17 7.97 -5.86 0.54
CA GLY A 17 7.43 -4.97 1.57
C GLY A 17 7.81 -5.34 3.02
N PRO A 18 7.69 -4.37 3.94
CA PRO A 18 8.29 -4.42 5.26
C PRO A 18 7.89 -5.66 6.09
N VAL A 19 8.83 -6.17 6.87
CA VAL A 19 8.69 -7.24 7.86
C VAL A 19 9.01 -6.66 9.22
N SER A 20 8.08 -6.78 10.16
CA SER A 20 8.28 -6.26 11.53
C SER A 20 9.45 -6.94 12.20
N ASN A 21 10.30 -6.12 12.84
CA ASN A 21 11.43 -6.62 13.62
C ASN A 21 10.99 -7.36 14.89
N ASN A 22 9.76 -7.13 15.35
CA ASN A 22 9.22 -7.68 16.61
C ASN A 22 8.05 -8.66 16.39
N GLN A 23 7.91 -9.22 15.18
CA GLN A 23 6.84 -10.18 14.81
C GLN A 23 5.39 -9.66 14.91
N THR A 24 5.19 -8.36 15.11
CA THR A 24 3.87 -7.71 15.03
C THR A 24 3.51 -7.37 13.58
N ASN A 25 2.24 -7.19 13.22
CA ASN A 25 1.91 -6.63 11.91
C ASN A 25 2.33 -5.15 11.91
N ILE A 26 3.23 -4.74 11.00
CA ILE A 26 3.79 -3.38 11.03
C ILE A 26 2.74 -2.30 10.75
N TRP A 27 1.77 -2.61 9.89
CA TRP A 27 0.71 -1.66 9.51
C TRP A 27 -0.18 -1.29 10.69
N HIS A 28 -0.21 -2.11 11.73
CA HIS A 28 -0.94 -1.82 12.97
C HIS A 28 -0.33 -0.64 13.73
N GLN A 29 0.98 -0.42 13.61
CA GLN A 29 1.74 0.53 14.45
C GLN A 29 2.31 1.72 13.67
N SER A 30 2.44 1.61 12.34
CA SER A 30 2.98 2.70 11.51
C SER A 30 1.89 3.68 11.07
N ARG A 31 2.19 4.98 11.14
CA ARG A 31 1.34 6.08 10.61
C ARG A 31 2.07 6.91 9.55
N SER A 32 3.34 6.61 9.32
CA SER A 32 4.18 7.22 8.30
C SER A 32 5.20 6.22 7.74
N LEU A 33 5.79 6.56 6.59
CA LEU A 33 6.91 5.82 5.99
C LEU A 33 8.13 5.75 6.91
N ARG A 34 8.35 6.80 7.71
CA ARG A 34 9.42 6.85 8.72
C ARG A 34 9.21 5.79 9.80
N ASP A 35 7.98 5.63 10.30
CA ASP A 35 7.68 4.59 11.29
C ASP A 35 7.96 3.20 10.72
N VAL A 36 7.58 2.98 9.45
CA VAL A 36 7.87 1.72 8.74
C VAL A 36 9.37 1.46 8.76
N LYS A 37 10.17 2.45 8.34
CA LYS A 37 11.63 2.32 8.27
C LYS A 37 12.29 2.08 9.63
N VAL A 38 11.77 2.65 10.71
CA VAL A 38 12.32 2.48 12.06
C VAL A 38 11.96 1.10 12.64
N HIS A 39 10.78 0.56 12.32
CA HIS A 39 10.22 -0.63 12.98
C HIS A 39 10.22 -1.91 12.12
N SER A 40 10.70 -1.85 10.87
CA SER A 40 10.86 -3.01 10.01
C SER A 40 12.25 -3.15 9.41
N SER A 41 12.46 -4.33 8.86
CA SER A 41 13.41 -4.61 7.79
C SER A 41 12.66 -5.01 6.53
N LEU A 42 13.30 -4.87 5.37
CA LEU A 42 12.73 -5.36 4.12
C LEU A 42 12.88 -6.88 4.05
N LYS A 43 11.98 -7.53 3.30
CA LYS A 43 12.19 -8.94 2.93
C LYS A 43 13.53 -9.06 2.19
N THR A 44 14.21 -10.19 2.39
CA THR A 44 15.44 -10.46 1.65
C THR A 44 15.16 -10.50 0.15
N PRO A 45 16.16 -10.21 -0.72
CA PRO A 45 15.97 -10.30 -2.17
C PRO A 45 15.39 -11.63 -2.63
N LYS A 46 15.81 -12.74 -2.02
CA LYS A 46 15.29 -14.09 -2.29
C LYS A 46 13.81 -14.24 -1.97
N GLU A 47 13.35 -13.71 -0.84
CA GLU A 47 11.93 -13.74 -0.46
C GLU A 47 11.08 -12.83 -1.35
N ALA A 48 11.58 -11.63 -1.66
CA ALA A 48 10.90 -10.69 -2.54
C ALA A 48 10.73 -11.23 -3.96
N LEU A 49 11.79 -11.84 -4.51
CA LEU A 49 11.77 -12.55 -5.78
C LEU A 49 10.80 -13.74 -5.75
N GLY A 50 10.88 -14.58 -4.71
CA GLY A 50 9.95 -15.70 -4.55
C GLY A 50 8.49 -15.28 -4.49
N ASN A 51 8.18 -14.16 -3.81
CA ASN A 51 6.84 -13.58 -3.81
C ASN A 51 6.40 -13.13 -5.21
N LEU A 52 7.28 -12.46 -5.97
CA LEU A 52 7.01 -12.05 -7.34
C LEU A 52 6.72 -13.26 -8.24
N GLU A 53 7.56 -14.28 -8.20
CA GLU A 53 7.36 -15.51 -8.98
C GLU A 53 6.08 -16.25 -8.61
N ASN A 54 5.72 -16.26 -7.33
CA ASN A 54 4.46 -16.84 -6.85
C ASN A 54 3.24 -16.07 -7.37
N ILE A 55 3.29 -14.74 -7.36
CA ILE A 55 2.23 -13.88 -7.92
C ILE A 55 2.09 -14.14 -9.42
N LEU A 56 3.20 -14.17 -10.17
CA LEU A 56 3.20 -14.42 -11.62
C LEU A 56 2.70 -15.84 -11.97
N SER A 57 3.11 -16.84 -11.19
CA SER A 57 2.73 -18.24 -11.42
C SER A 57 1.27 -18.53 -11.08
N SER A 58 0.78 -17.97 -9.97
CA SER A 58 -0.61 -18.13 -9.53
C SER A 58 -1.58 -17.16 -10.19
N LYS A 59 -1.05 -16.12 -10.85
CA LYS A 59 -1.78 -14.97 -11.40
C LYS A 59 -2.76 -14.37 -10.40
N THR A 60 -2.37 -14.33 -9.14
CA THR A 60 -3.23 -13.90 -8.04
C THR A 60 -2.44 -13.03 -7.09
N LEU A 61 -2.99 -11.85 -6.79
CA LEU A 61 -2.55 -11.02 -5.69
C LEU A 61 -3.39 -11.36 -4.46
N LYS A 62 -2.76 -11.97 -3.44
CA LYS A 62 -3.47 -12.49 -2.27
C LYS A 62 -3.85 -11.38 -1.29
N ALA A 63 -5.09 -11.39 -0.83
CA ALA A 63 -5.56 -10.50 0.23
C ALA A 63 -5.08 -11.01 1.59
N THR A 64 -3.89 -10.56 2.00
CA THR A 64 -3.25 -11.00 3.25
C THR A 64 -3.02 -9.88 4.25
N SER A 65 -3.05 -8.62 3.82
CA SER A 65 -2.72 -7.47 4.65
C SER A 65 -3.93 -7.00 5.46
N THR A 66 -3.70 -6.55 6.69
CA THR A 66 -4.68 -5.85 7.53
C THR A 66 -4.03 -4.64 8.18
N GLU A 67 -4.85 -3.67 8.58
CA GLU A 67 -4.41 -2.43 9.23
C GLU A 67 -5.39 -2.03 10.35
N TYR A 68 -4.90 -1.39 11.42
CA TYR A 68 -5.77 -0.80 12.43
C TYR A 68 -6.12 0.64 12.08
N ILE A 69 -7.42 0.93 12.05
CA ILE A 69 -7.97 2.29 11.93
C ILE A 69 -8.20 2.90 13.32
N SER A 70 -8.40 2.07 14.34
CA SER A 70 -8.40 2.47 15.74
C SER A 70 -8.03 1.27 16.61
N GLU A 71 -7.95 1.46 17.93
CA GLU A 71 -7.66 0.37 18.87
C GLU A 71 -8.64 -0.81 18.77
N GLU A 72 -9.90 -0.54 18.39
CA GLU A 72 -10.97 -1.53 18.33
C GLU A 72 -11.35 -1.96 16.91
N VAL A 73 -10.79 -1.29 15.89
CA VAL A 73 -11.19 -1.48 14.50
C VAL A 73 -10.02 -1.81 13.60
N GLU A 74 -10.03 -3.07 13.14
CA GLU A 74 -9.16 -3.59 12.10
C GLU A 74 -9.91 -3.68 10.76
N THR A 75 -9.19 -3.43 9.67
CA THR A 75 -9.70 -3.70 8.33
C THR A 75 -9.82 -5.19 8.07
N LYS A 76 -10.73 -5.57 7.15
CA LYS A 76 -10.70 -6.90 6.53
C LYS A 76 -9.38 -7.09 5.79
N LYS A 77 -9.01 -8.35 5.55
CA LYS A 77 -7.86 -8.67 4.70
C LYS A 77 -8.01 -8.01 3.34
N PHE A 78 -6.92 -7.45 2.83
CA PHE A 78 -6.88 -6.82 1.52
C PHE A 78 -5.56 -7.09 0.82
N CYS A 79 -5.58 -6.97 -0.50
CA CYS A 79 -4.39 -6.71 -1.30
C CYS A 79 -4.42 -5.27 -1.80
N CYS A 80 -3.25 -4.69 -2.09
CA CYS A 80 -3.16 -3.30 -2.50
C CYS A 80 -2.18 -3.06 -3.63
N VAL A 81 -2.43 -1.98 -4.36
CA VAL A 81 -1.56 -1.41 -5.37
C VAL A 81 -1.50 0.11 -5.17
N CYS A 82 -0.46 0.76 -5.64
CA CYS A 82 -0.25 2.19 -5.44
C CYS A 82 -0.13 2.91 -6.79
N ASP A 83 -0.86 4.02 -6.95
CA ASP A 83 -0.66 4.94 -8.08
C ASP A 83 0.61 5.74 -7.79
N ILE A 84 1.76 5.27 -8.28
CA ILE A 84 3.05 5.94 -8.11
C ILE A 84 3.63 6.23 -9.50
N PRO A 85 3.98 7.49 -9.81
CA PRO A 85 4.65 7.81 -11.06
C PRO A 85 6.00 7.08 -11.14
N LEU A 86 6.40 6.68 -12.36
CA LEU A 86 7.61 5.88 -12.56
C LEU A 86 8.86 6.50 -11.89
N ASN A 87 9.03 7.81 -12.02
CA ASN A 87 10.19 8.55 -11.47
C ASN A 87 10.18 8.62 -9.94
N ASP A 88 9.02 8.45 -9.29
CA ASP A 88 8.89 8.52 -7.84
C ASP A 88 9.10 7.15 -7.18
N LEU A 89 9.13 6.05 -7.95
CA LEU A 89 9.31 4.70 -7.41
C LEU A 89 10.61 4.53 -6.61
N ILE A 90 11.65 5.28 -6.94
CA ILE A 90 12.94 5.27 -6.23
C ILE A 90 12.74 5.64 -4.76
N TYR A 91 11.83 6.57 -4.45
CA TYR A 91 11.51 6.96 -3.08
C TYR A 91 10.73 5.88 -2.32
N HIS A 92 9.98 5.03 -3.04
CA HIS A 92 9.23 3.93 -2.42
C HIS A 92 10.08 2.67 -2.26
N ARG A 93 11.03 2.43 -3.17
CA ARG A 93 11.97 1.31 -3.15
C ARG A 93 12.61 1.13 -1.77
N MET A 94 13.00 2.22 -1.11
CA MET A 94 13.64 2.16 0.21
C MET A 94 12.76 1.61 1.35
N TYR A 95 11.43 1.61 1.17
CA TYR A 95 10.47 1.13 2.17
C TYR A 95 9.81 -0.19 1.76
N TYR A 96 9.87 -0.54 0.47
CA TYR A 96 9.11 -1.65 -0.10
C TYR A 96 9.95 -2.69 -0.85
N GLY A 97 11.24 -2.42 -1.04
CA GLY A 97 12.20 -3.30 -1.68
C GLY A 97 12.28 -3.16 -3.20
N ASP A 98 13.07 -4.05 -3.78
CA ASP A 98 13.59 -3.91 -5.15
C ASP A 98 12.76 -4.64 -6.21
N TYR A 99 11.61 -5.19 -5.83
CA TYR A 99 10.80 -6.04 -6.70
C TYR A 99 9.38 -5.51 -6.72
N ALA A 100 8.88 -5.20 -7.91
CA ALA A 100 7.53 -4.69 -8.10
C ALA A 100 6.87 -5.21 -9.38
N ILE A 101 5.55 -5.37 -9.32
CA ILE A 101 4.70 -5.69 -10.46
C ILE A 101 3.73 -4.52 -10.70
N GLY A 102 3.64 -4.09 -11.95
CA GLY A 102 2.81 -2.99 -12.40
C GLY A 102 1.61 -3.47 -13.19
N PHE A 103 0.42 -3.01 -12.81
CA PHE A 103 -0.86 -3.34 -13.44
C PHE A 103 -1.42 -2.13 -14.19
N ARG A 104 -2.14 -2.38 -15.28
CA ARG A 104 -2.79 -1.31 -16.06
C ARG A 104 -3.96 -0.72 -15.28
N ALA A 105 -4.01 0.61 -15.24
CA ALA A 105 -5.05 1.41 -14.60
C ALA A 105 -6.49 0.90 -14.79
N LYS A 106 -6.89 0.63 -16.04
CA LYS A 106 -8.28 0.28 -16.37
C LYS A 106 -8.79 -0.98 -15.65
N TYR A 107 -7.91 -1.94 -15.36
CA TYR A 107 -8.30 -3.17 -14.66
C TYR A 107 -8.30 -2.95 -13.15
N ILE A 108 -7.32 -2.20 -12.64
CA ILE A 108 -7.30 -1.82 -11.22
C ILE A 108 -8.56 -1.04 -10.84
N HIS A 109 -8.99 -0.08 -11.66
CA HIS A 109 -10.19 0.71 -11.42
C HIS A 109 -11.49 -0.11 -11.39
N ALA A 110 -11.50 -1.30 -11.99
CA ALA A 110 -12.66 -2.17 -11.98
C ALA A 110 -12.78 -3.01 -10.69
N HIS A 111 -11.68 -3.19 -9.94
CA HIS A 111 -11.60 -4.15 -8.83
C HIS A 111 -11.10 -3.57 -7.51
N PHE A 112 -10.35 -2.47 -7.56
CA PHE A 112 -9.77 -1.81 -6.40
C PHE A 112 -10.44 -0.47 -6.16
N HIS A 113 -10.46 -0.05 -4.90
CA HIS A 113 -10.99 1.24 -4.48
C HIS A 113 -9.89 2.09 -3.84
N PRO A 114 -9.89 3.41 -4.08
CA PRO A 114 -8.90 4.31 -3.52
C PRO A 114 -9.03 4.37 -2.00
N VAL A 115 -7.88 4.47 -1.33
CA VAL A 115 -7.80 4.70 0.12
C VAL A 115 -8.03 6.18 0.42
N LEU A 116 -8.86 6.44 1.43
CA LEU A 116 -9.08 7.75 2.02
C LEU A 116 -8.16 7.93 3.23
N TYR A 117 -7.41 9.02 3.22
CA TYR A 117 -6.45 9.32 4.27
C TYR A 117 -7.06 10.23 5.33
N ILE A 118 -6.77 9.94 6.61
CA ILE A 118 -7.26 10.72 7.75
C ILE A 118 -6.07 11.09 8.64
N ASP A 119 -6.05 12.33 9.11
CA ASP A 119 -5.00 12.82 10.00
C ASP A 119 -5.12 12.15 11.39
N PRO A 120 -3.99 11.75 12.02
CA PRO A 120 -3.99 11.16 13.35
C PRO A 120 -4.71 12.01 14.40
N TYR A 121 -4.66 13.34 14.29
CA TYR A 121 -5.39 14.24 15.20
C TYR A 121 -6.89 13.92 15.20
N TYR A 122 -7.51 13.87 14.01
CA TYR A 122 -8.94 13.56 13.92
C TYR A 122 -9.24 12.13 14.34
N ALA A 123 -8.39 11.17 14.00
CA ALA A 123 -8.54 9.80 14.50
C ALA A 123 -8.47 9.71 16.04
N SER A 124 -7.65 10.55 16.68
CA SER A 124 -7.43 10.57 18.13
C SER A 124 -8.55 11.24 18.92
N LEU A 125 -9.37 12.11 18.30
CA LEU A 125 -10.57 12.69 18.94
C LEU A 125 -11.57 11.60 19.38
N ASN A 126 -11.38 10.38 18.90
CA ASN A 126 -12.17 9.23 19.26
C ASN A 126 -11.69 8.50 20.53
N ASN A 127 -10.48 8.80 21.02
CA ASN A 127 -9.93 8.25 22.27
C ASN A 127 -10.20 9.22 23.43
N THR A 128 -11.42 9.22 23.94
CA THR A 128 -11.90 10.07 25.07
C THR A 128 -11.27 9.73 26.43
N HIS A 129 -10.11 9.07 26.48
CA HIS A 129 -9.36 8.83 27.72
C HIS A 129 -8.21 9.82 27.98
N LEU A 130 -7.82 10.68 27.02
CA LEU A 130 -6.63 11.54 27.19
C LEU A 130 -6.86 12.90 27.85
N HIS A 131 -8.11 13.28 28.18
CA HIS A 131 -8.38 14.54 28.89
C HIS A 131 -9.34 14.42 30.10
N ALA A 132 -9.60 13.22 30.63
CA ALA A 132 -10.40 13.03 31.84
C ALA A 132 -9.65 13.40 33.15
N GLN A 133 -8.82 14.43 33.13
CA GLN A 133 -8.38 15.17 34.31
C GLN A 133 -8.60 16.67 34.07
N LYS A 134 -9.88 17.07 34.12
CA LYS A 134 -10.43 18.38 34.54
C LYS A 134 -11.75 18.60 33.80
N ASP A 135 -12.83 18.09 34.39
CA ASP A 135 -14.03 18.88 34.67
C ASP A 135 -15.19 17.94 34.98
N ASP A 136 -15.41 17.73 36.27
CA ASP A 136 -16.71 17.33 36.81
C ASP A 136 -17.70 18.47 36.50
N ARG A 137 -18.39 18.37 35.36
CA ARG A 137 -19.72 18.93 35.03
C ARG A 137 -19.83 19.21 33.53
N SER A 138 -20.10 18.18 32.73
CA SER A 138 -21.05 18.36 31.62
C SER A 138 -21.69 17.03 31.23
N ASN A 139 -23.02 17.04 31.24
CA ASN A 139 -23.85 16.04 30.58
C ASN A 139 -23.71 16.29 29.07
N SER A 140 -22.61 15.82 28.48
CA SER A 140 -22.30 16.00 27.06
C SER A 140 -22.42 14.65 26.37
N ASN A 141 -23.37 14.52 25.44
CA ASN A 141 -23.39 13.44 24.46
C ASN A 141 -22.10 13.51 23.64
N ASN A 142 -21.02 12.87 24.13
CA ASN A 142 -19.81 12.68 23.35
C ASN A 142 -20.05 11.53 22.37
N SER A 143 -20.85 11.79 21.33
CA SER A 143 -20.87 10.91 20.16
C SER A 143 -19.46 10.87 19.61
N HIS A 144 -18.85 9.68 19.60
CA HIS A 144 -17.53 9.47 19.04
C HIS A 144 -17.50 10.01 17.60
N LEU A 145 -16.44 10.73 17.20
CA LEU A 145 -16.28 11.25 15.84
C LEU A 145 -16.54 10.16 14.78
N TRP A 146 -16.10 8.93 15.04
CA TRP A 146 -16.39 7.78 14.18
C TRP A 146 -17.89 7.50 14.05
N GLU A 147 -18.68 7.61 15.12
CA GLU A 147 -20.14 7.47 15.03
C GLU A 147 -20.78 8.62 14.26
N LEU A 148 -20.31 9.86 14.44
CA LEU A 148 -20.78 11.03 13.69
C LEU A 148 -20.47 10.94 12.20
N LEU A 149 -19.30 10.40 11.86
CA LEU A 149 -18.89 10.11 10.48
C LEU A 149 -19.53 8.82 9.93
N GLY A 150 -20.33 8.11 10.72
CA GLY A 150 -20.94 6.84 10.35
C GLY A 150 -19.93 5.68 10.17
N ILE A 151 -18.69 5.88 10.61
CA ILE A 151 -17.59 4.91 10.59
C ILE A 151 -17.81 3.94 11.76
N LYS A 152 -18.66 2.94 11.53
CA LYS A 152 -18.88 1.82 12.44
C LYS A 152 -18.15 0.59 11.93
N LYS A 153 -17.93 -0.41 12.77
CA LYS A 153 -17.26 -1.67 12.39
C LYS A 153 -17.95 -2.36 11.22
N GLU A 154 -19.26 -2.17 11.09
CA GLU A 154 -20.09 -2.72 10.02
C GLU A 154 -20.01 -1.89 8.72
N ASN A 155 -19.46 -0.67 8.77
CA ASN A 155 -19.36 0.19 7.59
C ASN A 155 -18.22 -0.29 6.68
N PRO A 156 -18.50 -0.69 5.43
CA PRO A 156 -17.48 -1.19 4.52
C PRO A 156 -16.40 -0.16 4.16
N LEU A 157 -16.69 1.15 4.30
CA LEU A 157 -15.74 2.22 4.02
C LEU A 157 -14.50 2.17 4.91
N ILE A 158 -14.61 1.58 6.10
CA ILE A 158 -13.49 1.49 7.04
C ILE A 158 -12.29 0.73 6.48
N ASN A 159 -12.54 -0.22 5.57
CA ASN A 159 -11.48 -0.99 4.93
C ASN A 159 -10.63 -0.16 3.96
N PHE A 160 -11.13 1.01 3.58
CA PHE A 160 -10.49 1.96 2.67
C PHE A 160 -10.04 3.22 3.40
N LEU A 161 -9.92 3.20 4.72
CA LEU A 161 -9.30 4.28 5.48
C LEU A 161 -7.82 3.95 5.75
N LYS A 162 -6.98 4.98 5.81
CA LYS A 162 -5.58 4.89 6.27
C LYS A 162 -5.24 6.12 7.09
N ILE A 163 -4.68 5.92 8.27
CA ILE A 163 -4.29 7.04 9.14
C ILE A 163 -2.88 7.45 8.78
N THR A 164 -2.70 8.72 8.43
CA THR A 164 -1.38 9.27 8.14
C THR A 164 -1.30 10.76 8.38
N SER A 165 -0.12 11.24 8.76
CA SER A 165 0.14 12.68 8.85
C SER A 165 0.18 13.28 7.44
N PHE A 166 -0.41 14.47 7.27
CA PHE A 166 -0.30 15.27 6.04
C PHE A 166 0.90 16.23 6.08
N SER A 167 2.02 15.74 6.60
CA SER A 167 3.28 16.48 6.62
C SER A 167 3.75 16.83 5.20
N SER A 168 4.41 17.97 5.06
CA SER A 168 5.14 18.33 3.83
C SER A 168 6.42 17.51 3.65
N GLU A 169 6.92 16.89 4.73
CA GLU A 169 8.05 15.96 4.68
C GLU A 169 7.56 14.60 4.17
N TYR A 170 8.18 14.12 3.10
CA TYR A 170 7.70 12.95 2.35
C TYR A 170 7.62 11.68 3.18
N ASP A 171 8.66 11.38 3.95
CA ASP A 171 8.71 10.17 4.78
C ASP A 171 7.82 10.25 6.02
N HIS A 172 7.25 11.40 6.33
CA HIS A 172 6.28 11.57 7.41
C HIS A 172 4.83 11.29 6.96
N SER A 173 4.61 10.94 5.70
CA SER A 173 3.26 10.70 5.16
C SER A 173 3.19 9.44 4.28
N PHE A 174 2.05 8.75 4.33
CA PHE A 174 1.67 7.73 3.34
C PHE A 174 0.87 8.32 2.18
N TYR A 175 0.53 9.61 2.22
CA TYR A 175 -0.33 10.24 1.21
C TYR A 175 0.26 10.16 -0.20
N GLY A 176 1.59 10.18 -0.32
CA GLY A 176 2.30 10.06 -1.60
C GLY A 176 2.11 8.71 -2.30
N GLU A 177 1.75 7.65 -1.57
CA GLU A 177 1.54 6.31 -2.15
C GLU A 177 0.27 6.22 -2.98
N ARG A 178 -0.76 6.99 -2.62
CA ARG A 178 -2.09 6.96 -3.26
C ARG A 178 -2.56 5.52 -3.44
N GLU A 179 -2.69 4.83 -2.31
CA GLU A 179 -2.99 3.40 -2.20
C GLU A 179 -4.41 3.08 -2.69
N TRP A 180 -4.56 1.91 -3.32
CA TRP A 180 -5.83 1.32 -3.74
C TRP A 180 -5.92 -0.10 -3.20
N ARG A 181 -7.09 -0.49 -2.68
CA ARG A 181 -7.30 -1.79 -2.02
C ARG A 181 -8.37 -2.63 -2.70
N CYS A 182 -8.16 -3.95 -2.71
CA CYS A 182 -9.17 -4.96 -3.02
C CYS A 182 -9.31 -5.87 -1.79
N LEU A 183 -10.55 -6.12 -1.34
CA LEU A 183 -10.82 -6.89 -0.11
C LEU A 183 -10.82 -8.42 -0.33
N ASP A 184 -10.62 -8.84 -1.57
CA ASP A 184 -10.56 -10.23 -1.99
C ASP A 184 -9.22 -10.52 -2.67
N ASP A 185 -8.93 -11.80 -2.89
CA ASP A 185 -7.85 -12.21 -3.77
C ASP A 185 -8.13 -11.68 -5.18
N TYR A 186 -7.19 -10.92 -5.73
CA TYR A 186 -7.31 -10.39 -7.07
C TYR A 186 -6.63 -11.35 -8.06
N THR A 187 -7.44 -12.14 -8.76
CA THR A 187 -6.98 -12.95 -9.90
C THR A 187 -6.95 -12.09 -11.16
N PHE A 188 -5.83 -12.14 -11.87
CA PHE A 188 -5.59 -11.34 -13.07
C PHE A 188 -5.15 -12.21 -14.24
N SER A 189 -5.27 -11.67 -15.44
CA SER A 189 -4.75 -12.26 -16.67
C SER A 189 -3.44 -11.59 -17.09
N GLU A 190 -2.71 -12.22 -18.02
CA GLU A 190 -1.42 -11.71 -18.50
C GLU A 190 -1.55 -10.31 -19.10
N GLU A 191 -2.66 -9.98 -19.74
CA GLU A 191 -2.89 -8.67 -20.36
C GLU A 191 -3.01 -7.50 -19.38
N GLU A 192 -3.26 -7.79 -18.10
CA GLU A 192 -3.45 -6.81 -17.04
C GLU A 192 -2.11 -6.32 -16.45
N VAL A 193 -1.08 -7.16 -16.53
CA VAL A 193 0.29 -6.81 -16.16
C VAL A 193 0.90 -5.94 -17.25
N GLU A 194 1.39 -4.76 -16.88
CA GLU A 194 2.05 -3.83 -17.81
C GLU A 194 3.56 -3.95 -17.76
N ALA A 195 4.14 -3.97 -16.57
CA ALA A 195 5.58 -3.94 -16.37
C ALA A 195 5.98 -4.64 -15.07
N ILE A 196 7.23 -5.08 -15.00
CA ILE A 196 7.86 -5.65 -13.81
C ILE A 196 9.18 -4.91 -13.59
N ILE A 197 9.48 -4.61 -12.33
CA ILE A 197 10.73 -3.97 -11.92
C ILE A 197 11.49 -4.90 -11.01
N VAL A 198 12.76 -5.12 -11.33
CA VAL A 198 13.68 -6.00 -10.58
C VAL A 198 15.10 -5.44 -10.57
N PRO A 199 16.01 -5.96 -9.71
CA PRO A 199 17.44 -5.72 -9.85
C PRO A 199 17.96 -6.14 -11.24
N LYS A 200 19.04 -5.50 -11.69
CA LYS A 200 19.57 -5.67 -13.05
C LYS A 200 19.97 -7.12 -13.35
N GLU A 201 20.58 -7.77 -12.35
CA GLU A 201 20.99 -9.16 -12.39
C GLU A 201 19.84 -10.15 -12.57
N GLU A 202 18.60 -9.76 -12.24
CA GLU A 202 17.41 -10.60 -12.35
C GLU A 202 16.58 -10.35 -13.63
N VAL A 203 16.98 -9.39 -14.48
CA VAL A 203 16.19 -9.04 -15.67
C VAL A 203 16.04 -10.24 -16.62
N GLU A 204 17.14 -10.94 -16.91
CA GLU A 204 17.11 -12.06 -17.86
C GLU A 204 16.34 -13.27 -17.31
N SER A 205 16.52 -13.59 -16.02
CA SER A 205 15.84 -14.69 -15.33
C SER A 205 14.32 -14.47 -15.33
N ILE A 206 13.87 -13.26 -14.99
CA ILE A 206 12.46 -12.89 -14.98
C ILE A 206 11.86 -12.86 -16.38
N GLN A 207 12.56 -12.33 -17.37
CA GLN A 207 12.08 -12.37 -18.76
C GLN A 207 11.87 -13.80 -19.24
N ALA A 208 12.77 -14.73 -18.90
CA ALA A 208 12.61 -16.14 -19.20
C ALA A 208 11.41 -16.74 -18.46
N HIS A 209 11.26 -16.45 -17.17
CA HIS A 209 10.11 -16.87 -16.36
C HIS A 209 8.79 -16.43 -16.98
N LEU A 210 8.67 -15.15 -17.37
CA LEU A 210 7.48 -14.59 -18.00
C LEU A 210 7.12 -15.30 -19.31
N ARG A 211 8.10 -15.52 -20.18
CA ARG A 211 7.90 -16.26 -21.44
C ARG A 211 7.36 -17.67 -21.19
N MET A 212 7.91 -18.39 -20.21
CA MET A 212 7.44 -19.74 -19.85
C MET A 212 6.01 -19.74 -19.31
N LYS A 213 5.59 -18.64 -18.67
CA LYS A 213 4.25 -18.49 -18.07
C LYS A 213 3.23 -17.85 -19.01
N GLY A 214 3.56 -17.63 -20.29
CA GLY A 214 2.66 -17.05 -21.29
C GLY A 214 2.55 -15.52 -21.27
N PHE A 215 3.37 -14.85 -20.45
CA PHE A 215 3.46 -13.39 -20.45
C PHE A 215 4.30 -12.94 -21.64
N HIS A 216 3.64 -12.65 -22.76
CA HIS A 216 4.28 -12.14 -23.96
C HIS A 216 4.31 -10.60 -23.95
N ASN A 217 5.39 -10.03 -24.50
CA ASN A 217 5.56 -8.58 -24.69
C ASN A 217 5.39 -7.75 -23.40
N LYS A 218 5.92 -8.26 -22.28
CA LYS A 218 5.93 -7.53 -21.01
C LYS A 218 7.26 -6.83 -20.79
N SER A 219 7.19 -5.59 -20.35
CA SER A 219 8.38 -4.81 -20.01
C SER A 219 8.96 -5.31 -18.68
N VAL A 220 10.22 -5.71 -18.69
CA VAL A 220 11.00 -5.98 -17.48
C VAL A 220 12.06 -4.89 -17.40
N LEU A 221 11.95 -4.04 -16.39
CA LEU A 221 12.79 -2.87 -16.20
C LEU A 221 13.75 -3.13 -15.03
N SER A 222 15.01 -2.74 -15.20
CA SER A 222 15.96 -2.67 -14.08
C SER A 222 15.84 -1.34 -13.35
N TRP A 223 16.22 -1.31 -12.07
CA TRP A 223 16.37 -0.06 -11.34
C TRP A 223 17.37 0.90 -11.98
N ASP A 224 18.49 0.41 -12.54
CA ASP A 224 19.43 1.23 -13.31
C ASP A 224 18.73 2.07 -14.38
N LEU A 225 17.71 1.51 -15.06
CA LEU A 225 17.00 2.27 -16.08
C LEU A 225 16.17 3.39 -15.44
N ILE A 226 15.46 3.09 -14.36
CA ILE A 226 14.53 4.01 -13.67
C ILE A 226 15.30 5.16 -13.02
N GLU A 227 16.46 4.87 -12.42
CA GLU A 227 17.32 5.87 -11.76
C GLU A 227 17.96 6.87 -12.73
N ASN A 228 17.95 6.57 -14.03
CA ASN A 228 18.54 7.40 -15.07
C ASN A 228 17.50 8.06 -16.01
N VAL A 229 16.20 8.06 -15.65
CA VAL A 229 15.11 8.76 -16.38
C VAL A 229 14.86 10.16 -15.83
#